data_AF-A0A0F8WD45-F1
#
_entry.id   AF-A0A0F8WD45-F1
#
_cell.length_a   1.000
_cell.length_b   1.000
_cell.length_c   1.000
_cell.angle_alpha   90.00
_cell.angle_beta   90.00
_cell.angle_gamma   90.00
#
_symmetry.space_group_name_H-M   'P 1'
#
loop_
_entity.id
_entity.type
_entity.pdbx_description
1 polymer ?
#
loop_
_entity_poly.entity_id
_entity_poly.type
_entity_poly.pdbx_seq_one_letter_code
_entity_poly.pdbx_strand_id
1 'polypeptide(L)' 'MITHSFTPEKYFNVFGTIKPALRISPGDRVITTTLDAHGYDQDMKKP' A
#
# COMPACT_ATOMS: atom_id res chain seq x y z
N MET A 1 5.12 13.65 14.36
CA MET A 1 5.38 12.26 13.90
C MET A 1 4.15 11.43 14.22
N ILE A 2 3.40 11.05 13.20
CA ILE A 2 2.22 10.18 13.31
C ILE A 2 2.54 8.83 12.67
N THR A 3 1.98 7.75 13.20
CA THR A 3 2.00 6.43 12.58
C THR A 3 0.66 6.18 11.88
N HIS A 4 0.68 6.03 10.56
CA HIS A 4 -0.49 5.71 9.75
C HIS A 4 -0.57 4.19 9.58
N SER A 5 -1.69 3.59 10.00
CA SER A 5 -2.06 2.21 9.64
C SER A 5 -2.89 2.26 8.37
N PHE A 6 -2.34 1.77 7.25
CA PHE A 6 -2.93 1.92 5.93
C PHE A 6 -3.06 0.58 5.21
N THR A 7 -4.28 0.22 4.81
CA THR A 7 -4.54 -0.95 3.96
C THR A 7 -4.85 -0.48 2.54
N PRO A 8 -4.05 -0.88 1.52
CA PRO A 8 -4.31 -0.46 0.15
C PRO A 8 -5.62 -1.02 -0.41
N GLU A 9 -6.44 -0.18 -1.03
CA GLU A 9 -7.67 -0.60 -1.73
C GLU A 9 -7.39 -1.17 -3.12
N LYS A 10 -6.26 -0.82 -3.73
CA LYS A 10 -5.90 -1.22 -5.08
C LYS A 10 -4.39 -1.28 -5.29
N TYR A 11 -3.95 -2.33 -5.98
CA TYR A 11 -2.57 -2.52 -6.41
C TYR A 11 -2.46 -2.33 -7.93
N PHE A 12 -1.30 -1.89 -8.39
CA PHE A 12 -1.00 -1.66 -9.79
C PHE A 12 0.34 -2.32 -10.13
N ASN A 13 0.44 -2.93 -11.31
CA ASN A 13 1.67 -3.55 -11.84
C ASN A 13 2.41 -2.61 -12.82
N VAL A 14 2.19 -1.31 -12.69
CA VAL A 14 2.79 -0.27 -13.53
C VAL A 14 3.33 0.85 -12.66
N PHE A 15 4.49 1.38 -13.03
CA PHE A 15 4.98 2.66 -12.51
C PHE A 15 4.53 3.78 -13.44
N GLY A 16 3.53 4.57 -13.04
CA GLY A 16 2.96 5.65 -13.85
C GLY A 16 2.12 6.64 -13.05
N THR A 17 1.52 7.62 -13.73
CA THR A 17 0.69 8.65 -13.10
C THR A 17 -0.68 8.08 -12.70
N ILE A 18 -0.84 7.82 -11.41
CA ILE A 18 -2.06 7.29 -10.78
C ILE A 18 -2.42 8.18 -9.59
N LYS A 19 -3.69 8.20 -9.18
CA LYS A 19 -4.12 8.92 -7.98
C LYS A 19 -3.34 8.43 -6.74
N PRO A 20 -2.87 9.33 -5.85
CA PRO A 20 -2.22 8.94 -4.61
C PRO A 20 -3.14 8.09 -3.73
N ALA A 21 -2.61 7.01 -3.16
CA ALA A 21 -3.35 6.14 -2.25
C ALA A 21 -3.38 6.67 -0.80
N LEU A 22 -2.35 7.42 -0.39
CA LEU A 22 -2.24 8.05 0.91
C LEU A 22 -1.40 9.33 0.80
N ARG A 23 -1.74 10.38 1.57
CA ARG A 23 -0.92 11.59 1.75
C ARG A 23 -0.34 11.59 3.15
N ILE A 24 0.97 11.79 3.28
CA ILE A 24 1.69 11.80 4.56
C ILE A 24 2.58 13.05 4.68
N SER A 25 2.94 13.39 5.91
CA SER A 25 3.88 14.48 6.17
C SER A 25 5.32 13.96 6.35
N PRO A 26 6.35 14.77 6.09
CA PRO A 26 7.72 14.40 6.39
C PRO A 26 7.90 13.96 7.85
N GLY A 27 8.61 12.86 8.05
CA GLY A 27 8.84 12.27 9.37
C GLY A 27 7.72 11.37 9.90
N ASP A 28 6.62 11.21 9.17
CA ASP A 28 5.59 10.21 9.50
C ASP A 28 6.06 8.79 9.19
N ARG A 29 5.44 7.83 9.86
CA ARG A 29 5.65 6.39 9.63
C ARG A 29 4.39 5.79 9.02
N VAL A 30 4.56 4.84 8.11
CA VAL A 30 3.44 4.09 7.52
C VAL A 30 3.64 2.61 7.79
N ILE A 31 2.62 1.98 8.35
CA ILE A 31 2.50 0.53 8.44
C ILE A 31 1.45 0.13 7.41
N THR A 32 1.81 -0.75 6.49
CA THR A 32 0.93 -1.17 5.40
C THR A 32 1.10 -2.64 5.08
N THR A 33 0.13 -3.20 4.37
CA THR A 33 0.19 -4.54 3.79
C THR A 33 0.71 -4.49 2.37
N THR A 34 1.22 -5.61 1.90
CA THR A 34 1.78 -5.78 0.55
C THR A 34 1.27 -7.08 -0.06
N LEU A 35 1.28 -7.15 -1.39
CA LEU A 35 1.16 -8.42 -2.09
C LEU A 35 2.55 -9.02 -2.33
N ASP A 36 2.60 -10.34 -2.39
CA ASP A 36 3.78 -11.04 -2.91
C ASP A 36 3.93 -10.84 -4.44
N ALA A 37 5.01 -11.37 -5.01
CA ALA A 37 5.28 -11.25 -6.44
C ALA A 37 4.24 -11.95 -7.34
N HIS A 38 3.44 -12.85 -6.79
CA HIS A 38 2.36 -13.54 -7.49
C HIS A 38 0.99 -12.85 -7.29
N GLY A 39 0.95 -11.75 -6.55
CA GLY A 39 -0.25 -10.96 -6.28
C GLY A 39 -1.14 -11.51 -5.16
N TYR A 40 -0.61 -12.36 -4.28
CA TYR A 40 -1.34 -12.84 -3.11
C TYR A 40 -1.07 -11.97 -1.88
N ASP A 41 -2.08 -11.77 -1.05
CA ASP A 41 -1.96 -11.14 0.25
C ASP A 41 -1.40 -12.11 1.31
N GLN A 42 -1.29 -11.61 2.54
CA GLN A 42 -0.80 -12.37 3.70
C GLN A 42 -1.62 -13.63 4.04
N ASP A 43 -2.87 -13.71 3.57
CA ASP A 43 -3.80 -14.83 3.80
C ASP A 43 -3.89 -15.76 2.57
N MET A 44 -3.00 -15.60 1.57
CA MET A 44 -3.06 -16.31 0.29
C MET A 44 -4.32 -16.02 -0.54
N LYS A 45 -4.91 -14.83 -0.39
CA LYS A 45 -6.06 -14.35 -1.17
C LYS A 45 -5.61 -13.36 -2.24
N LYS A 46 -6.36 -13.31 -3.35
CA LYS A 46 -6.18 -12.26 -4.37
C LYS A 46 -7.21 -11.15 -4.14
N PRO A 47 -6.77 -9.88 -4.00
CA PRO A 47 -7.66 -8.73 -3.89
C PRO A 47 -8.29 -8.32 -5.23
#